data_AF-A0A645G242-F1
#
_entry.id   AF-A0A645G242-F1
#
_cell.length_a   1.000
_cell.length_b   1.000
_cell.length_c   1.000
_cell.angle_alpha   90.00
_cell.angle_beta   90.00
_cell.angle_gamma   90.00
#
_symmetry.space_group_name_H-M   'P 1'
#
loop_
_entity.id
_entity.type
_entity.pdbx_description
1 polymer ?
#
loop_
_entity_poly.entity_id
_entity_poly.type
_entity_poly.pdbx_seq_one_letter_code
_entity_poly.pdbx_strand_id
1 'polypeptide(L)'
;MFTENRLMFRSTAVYRIIQCRVMEDAFGIIPYPKYDSEQANYAHSFSYATPVIAIPKYSENAEAAGAVIEALSYYGRTLVLPAYYDRVLKGIVARDEESRFCLDLIFDTADYDPGIVLGIGGFDVKFAQMTSTGKNTFASDYAAIESAATKQIQDYIDAYQSILE
;
A
#
# COMPACT_ATOMS: atom_id res chain seq x y z
N MET A 1 11.62 19.65 -7.51
CA MET A 1 12.98 19.14 -7.22
C MET A 1 13.37 17.99 -8.14
N PHE A 2 12.80 16.78 -8.01
CA PHE A 2 13.15 15.66 -8.92
C PHE A 2 12.84 15.98 -10.39
N THR A 3 11.63 16.46 -10.68
CA THR A 3 11.22 16.86 -12.04
C THR A 3 11.96 18.08 -12.61
N GLU A 4 12.78 18.74 -11.80
CA GLU A 4 13.63 19.87 -12.19
C GLU A 4 15.11 19.45 -12.19
N ASN A 5 15.41 18.15 -12.13
CA ASN A 5 16.75 17.56 -12.08
C ASN A 5 17.62 18.04 -10.92
N ARG A 6 16.99 18.38 -9.78
CA ARG A 6 17.70 18.78 -8.56
C ARG A 6 17.89 17.65 -7.56
N LEU A 7 17.43 16.44 -7.87
CA LEU A 7 17.56 15.23 -7.05
C LEU A 7 17.84 14.04 -7.95
N MET A 8 18.78 13.17 -7.54
CA MET A 8 19.10 11.92 -8.23
C MET A 8 18.07 10.82 -7.95
N PHE A 9 17.54 10.78 -6.73
CA PHE A 9 16.56 9.77 -6.28
C PHE A 9 15.37 10.44 -5.61
N ARG A 10 14.19 9.87 -5.82
CA ARG A 10 12.95 10.28 -5.15
C ARG A 10 12.14 9.04 -4.77
N SER A 11 11.98 8.81 -3.48
CA SER A 11 10.96 7.93 -2.94
C SER A 11 9.57 8.51 -3.23
N THR A 12 8.68 7.72 -3.85
CA THR A 12 7.31 8.15 -4.13
C THR A 12 6.34 7.00 -4.31
N ALA A 13 5.04 7.29 -4.22
CA ALA A 13 3.98 6.34 -4.53
C ALA A 13 3.80 6.20 -6.04
N VAL A 14 3.48 5.00 -6.52
CA VAL A 14 3.38 4.68 -7.95
C VAL A 14 2.49 5.65 -8.73
N TYR A 15 1.34 6.03 -8.17
CA TYR A 15 0.41 6.96 -8.82
C TYR A 15 1.02 8.35 -9.09
N ARG A 16 2.05 8.76 -8.32
CA ARG A 16 2.74 10.04 -8.50
C ARG A 16 3.81 9.99 -9.60
N ILE A 17 4.23 8.81 -10.05
CA ILE A 17 5.27 8.68 -11.09
C ILE A 17 4.79 9.28 -12.42
N ILE A 18 3.47 9.31 -12.67
CA ILE A 18 2.86 9.99 -13.83
C ILE A 18 3.30 11.46 -13.92
N GLN A 19 3.58 12.12 -12.79
CA GLN A 19 4.07 13.49 -12.77
C GLN A 19 5.45 13.64 -13.42
N CYS A 20 6.27 12.59 -13.44
CA CYS A 20 7.58 12.60 -14.08
C CYS A 20 7.50 12.65 -15.61
N ARG A 21 6.30 12.46 -16.21
CA ARG A 21 6.12 12.60 -17.66
C ARG A 21 6.52 13.96 -18.22
N VAL A 22 6.44 15.01 -17.40
CA VAL A 22 6.81 16.38 -17.81
C VAL A 22 8.33 16.59 -17.87
N MET A 23 9.12 15.63 -17.37
CA MET A 23 10.58 15.73 -17.41
C MET A 23 11.09 15.57 -18.83
N GLU A 24 11.94 16.50 -19.27
CA GLU A 24 12.69 16.37 -20.51
C GLU A 24 13.79 15.31 -20.38
N ASP A 25 14.47 15.28 -19.23
CA ASP A 25 15.53 14.32 -18.94
C ASP A 25 15.04 12.89 -18.73
N ALA A 26 15.91 11.93 -19.01
CA ALA A 26 15.66 10.52 -18.77
C ALA A 26 15.58 10.23 -17.26
N PHE A 27 14.64 9.35 -16.89
CA PHE A 27 14.51 8.82 -15.54
C PHE A 27 14.13 7.35 -15.62
N GLY A 28 14.54 6.59 -14.59
CA GLY A 28 14.13 5.20 -14.41
C GLY A 28 13.25 5.02 -13.18
N ILE A 29 12.57 3.88 -13.13
CA ILE A 29 11.79 3.42 -11.98
C ILE A 29 12.51 2.21 -11.40
N ILE A 30 12.84 2.27 -10.12
CA ILE A 30 13.46 1.16 -9.39
C ILE A 30 12.63 0.84 -8.13
N PRO A 31 12.62 -0.43 -7.70
CA PRO A 31 12.01 -0.79 -6.42
C PRO A 31 12.90 -0.35 -5.25
N TYR A 32 12.40 -0.47 -4.01
CA TYR A 32 13.26 -0.25 -2.86
C TYR A 32 14.31 -1.36 -2.76
N PRO A 33 15.57 -1.04 -2.41
CA PRO A 33 16.56 -2.09 -2.25
C PRO A 33 16.16 -3.01 -1.09
N LYS A 34 16.60 -4.27 -1.16
CA LYS A 34 16.63 -5.13 0.02
C LYS A 34 17.52 -4.49 1.10
N TYR A 35 17.28 -4.85 2.35
CA TYR A 35 18.13 -4.44 3.46
C TYR A 35 19.56 -4.99 3.30
N ASP A 36 19.68 -6.26 2.90
CA ASP A 36 20.93 -6.91 2.54
C ASP A 36 20.71 -8.02 1.47
N SER A 37 21.80 -8.69 1.05
CA SER A 37 21.75 -9.75 0.05
C SER A 37 21.07 -11.03 0.51
N GLU A 38 21.05 -11.28 1.83
CA GLU A 38 20.55 -12.51 2.45
C GLU A 38 19.06 -12.43 2.78
N GLN A 39 18.43 -11.25 2.63
CA GLN A 39 17.00 -11.05 2.84
C GLN A 39 16.19 -11.95 1.89
N ALA A 40 15.61 -13.02 2.44
CA ALA A 40 14.83 -14.00 1.72
C ALA A 40 13.50 -13.42 1.19
N ASN A 41 12.77 -12.70 2.05
CA ASN A 41 11.46 -12.14 1.72
C ASN A 41 11.60 -10.74 1.13
N TYR A 42 10.83 -10.42 0.11
CA TYR A 42 10.85 -9.10 -0.52
C TYR A 42 9.43 -8.65 -0.81
N ALA A 43 9.04 -7.54 -0.20
CA ALA A 43 7.68 -7.02 -0.26
C ALA A 43 7.68 -5.49 -0.36
N HIS A 44 6.70 -4.96 -1.08
CA HIS A 44 6.43 -3.54 -1.20
C HIS A 44 5.12 -3.23 -0.50
N SER A 45 5.21 -2.64 0.68
CA SER A 45 4.03 -2.28 1.46
C SER A 45 3.17 -1.25 0.72
N PHE A 46 1.87 -1.52 0.66
CA PHE A 46 0.89 -0.57 0.16
C PHE A 46 0.71 0.61 1.13
N SER A 47 0.43 1.80 0.61
CA SER A 47 0.36 3.02 1.41
C SER A 47 -0.83 3.05 2.39
N TYR A 48 -0.59 3.60 3.58
CA TYR A 48 -1.57 3.91 4.64
C TYR A 48 -2.80 4.71 4.19
N ALA A 49 -2.71 5.46 3.08
CA ALA A 49 -3.78 6.32 2.58
C ALA A 49 -4.69 5.56 1.61
N THR A 50 -5.22 4.42 2.03
CA THR A 50 -6.21 3.69 1.22
C THR A 50 -7.57 4.37 1.39
N PRO A 51 -8.18 4.91 0.33
CA PRO A 51 -9.52 5.49 0.44
C PRO A 51 -10.52 4.39 0.82
N VAL A 52 -11.21 4.56 1.93
CA VAL A 52 -12.30 3.67 2.36
C VAL A 52 -13.63 4.27 1.93
N ILE A 53 -14.50 3.43 1.37
CA ILE A 53 -15.89 3.79 1.10
C ILE A 53 -16.75 3.21 2.24
N ALA A 54 -17.51 4.07 2.91
CA ALA A 54 -18.41 3.66 3.99
C ALA A 54 -19.87 3.97 3.64
N ILE A 55 -20.77 3.05 3.99
CA ILE A 55 -22.21 3.27 3.88
C ILE A 55 -22.69 3.84 5.22
N PRO A 56 -23.32 5.03 5.25
CA PRO A 56 -23.86 5.58 6.48
C PRO A 56 -24.91 4.66 7.10
N LYS A 57 -24.90 4.51 8.43
CA LYS A 57 -25.84 3.64 9.17
C LYS A 57 -27.31 3.97 8.92
N TYR A 58 -27.61 5.22 8.59
CA TYR A 58 -28.96 5.72 8.31
C TYR A 58 -29.31 5.71 6.81
N SER A 59 -28.53 5.02 5.97
CA SER A 59 -28.86 4.86 4.56
C SER A 59 -30.14 4.06 4.39
N GLU A 60 -31.12 4.61 3.67
CA GLU A 60 -32.41 3.96 3.42
C GLU A 60 -32.29 2.71 2.54
N ASN A 61 -31.21 2.61 1.74
CA ASN A 61 -30.98 1.48 0.84
C ASN A 61 -29.51 1.03 0.87
N ALA A 62 -29.08 0.56 2.04
CA ALA A 62 -27.72 0.06 2.25
C ALA A 62 -27.37 -1.14 1.35
N GLU A 63 -28.34 -2.02 1.08
CA GLU A 63 -28.13 -3.19 0.22
C GLU A 63 -27.79 -2.81 -1.23
N ALA A 64 -28.56 -1.88 -1.84
CA ALA A 64 -28.24 -1.39 -3.18
C ALA A 64 -26.89 -0.66 -3.23
N ALA A 65 -26.57 0.13 -2.20
CA ALA A 65 -25.27 0.79 -2.10
C ALA A 65 -24.12 -0.23 -2.02
N GLY A 66 -24.27 -1.28 -1.21
CA GLY A 66 -23.31 -2.38 -1.10
C GLY A 66 -23.11 -3.10 -2.43
N ALA A 67 -24.20 -3.45 -3.11
CA ALA A 67 -24.14 -4.11 -4.42
C ALA A 67 -23.41 -3.26 -5.48
N VAL A 68 -23.61 -1.94 -5.48
CA VAL A 68 -22.88 -1.02 -6.38
C VAL A 68 -21.40 -0.95 -6.03
N ILE A 69 -21.05 -0.85 -4.74
CA ILE A 69 -19.65 -0.82 -4.29
C ILE A 69 -18.92 -2.12 -4.67
N GLU A 70 -19.58 -3.27 -4.49
CA GLU A 70 -19.04 -4.58 -4.89
C GLU A 70 -18.79 -4.64 -6.41
N ALA A 71 -19.77 -4.22 -7.22
CA ALA A 71 -19.61 -4.17 -8.67
C ALA A 71 -18.47 -3.23 -9.10
N LEU A 72 -18.38 -2.03 -8.50
CA LEU A 72 -17.30 -1.08 -8.78
C LEU A 72 -15.93 -1.64 -8.38
N SER A 73 -15.85 -2.35 -7.27
CA SER A 73 -14.61 -2.99 -6.79
C SER A 73 -14.18 -4.12 -7.72
N TYR A 74 -15.12 -4.97 -8.14
CA TYR A 74 -14.88 -6.04 -9.12
C TYR A 74 -14.36 -5.48 -10.46
N TYR A 75 -15.06 -4.50 -11.06
CA TYR A 75 -14.62 -3.89 -12.33
C TYR A 75 -13.36 -3.04 -12.17
N GLY A 76 -13.17 -2.42 -11.01
CA GLY A 76 -11.92 -1.76 -10.65
C GLY A 76 -10.74 -2.73 -10.71
N ARG A 77 -10.89 -3.92 -10.13
CA ARG A 77 -9.83 -4.95 -10.08
C ARG A 77 -9.60 -5.65 -11.42
N THR A 78 -10.66 -5.89 -12.19
CA THR A 78 -10.62 -6.72 -13.41
C THR A 78 -10.43 -5.94 -14.69
N LEU A 79 -10.87 -4.67 -14.76
CA LEU A 79 -10.78 -3.84 -15.96
C LEU A 79 -9.85 -2.65 -15.75
N VAL A 80 -10.08 -1.88 -14.68
CA VAL A 80 -9.38 -0.60 -14.48
C VAL A 80 -7.91 -0.83 -14.09
N LEU A 81 -7.64 -1.72 -13.13
CA LEU A 81 -6.28 -1.98 -12.66
C LEU A 81 -5.36 -2.53 -13.78
N PRO A 82 -5.76 -3.55 -14.58
CA PRO A 82 -4.93 -4.01 -15.69
C PRO A 82 -4.70 -2.91 -16.75
N ALA A 83 -5.75 -2.16 -17.12
CA ALA A 83 -5.61 -1.09 -18.10
C ALA A 83 -4.68 0.04 -17.59
N TYR A 84 -4.78 0.39 -16.31
CA TYR A 84 -3.89 1.35 -15.67
C TYR A 84 -2.45 0.85 -15.68
N TYR A 85 -2.23 -0.40 -15.30
CA TYR A 85 -0.91 -0.99 -15.25
C TYR A 85 -0.26 -1.08 -16.64
N ASP A 86 -0.91 -1.75 -17.58
CA ASP A 86 -0.33 -2.03 -18.90
C ASP A 86 -0.25 -0.79 -19.78
N ARG A 87 -1.34 -0.01 -19.85
CA ARG A 87 -1.41 1.12 -20.79
C ARG A 87 -0.78 2.37 -20.21
N VAL A 88 -1.04 2.68 -18.94
CA VAL A 88 -0.54 3.92 -18.35
C VAL A 88 0.87 3.72 -17.81
N LEU A 89 1.07 2.81 -16.87
CA LEU A 89 2.37 2.66 -16.22
C LEU A 89 3.43 2.11 -17.17
N LYS A 90 3.22 0.92 -17.75
CA LYS A 90 4.20 0.31 -18.66
C LYS A 90 4.25 0.99 -20.03
N GLY A 91 3.09 1.38 -20.56
CA GLY A 91 2.97 1.93 -21.92
C GLY A 91 3.34 3.40 -22.05
N ILE A 92 3.01 4.25 -21.07
CA ILE A 92 3.16 5.71 -21.19
C ILE A 92 4.22 6.26 -20.21
N VAL A 93 4.28 5.74 -18.98
CA VAL A 93 5.12 6.31 -17.92
C VAL A 93 6.54 5.73 -17.94
N ALA A 94 6.69 4.41 -18.02
CA ALA A 94 7.98 3.77 -18.13
C ALA A 94 8.63 4.06 -19.49
N ARG A 95 9.86 4.57 -19.47
CA ARG A 95 10.60 5.01 -20.66
C ARG A 95 11.57 3.96 -21.20
N ASP A 96 11.84 2.92 -20.42
CA ASP A 96 12.81 1.86 -20.68
C ASP A 96 12.28 0.50 -20.21
N GLU A 97 12.94 -0.58 -20.66
CA GLU A 97 12.53 -1.96 -20.37
C GLU A 97 12.80 -2.33 -18.91
N GLU A 98 13.87 -1.80 -18.34
CA GLU A 98 14.29 -2.00 -16.96
C GLU A 98 13.25 -1.47 -15.97
N SER A 99 12.69 -0.29 -16.24
CA SER A 99 11.62 0.32 -15.46
C SER A 99 10.33 -0.49 -15.54
N ARG A 100 10.02 -1.08 -16.70
CA ARG A 100 8.86 -1.98 -16.87
C ARG A 100 9.02 -3.25 -16.05
N PHE A 101 10.22 -3.85 -16.07
CA PHE A 101 10.55 -5.00 -15.23
C PHE A 101 10.48 -4.65 -13.74
N CYS A 102 10.99 -3.48 -13.34
CA CYS A 102 10.91 -3.01 -11.96
C CYS A 102 9.46 -2.79 -11.52
N LEU A 103 8.58 -2.28 -12.39
CA LEU A 103 7.16 -2.19 -12.12
C LEU A 103 6.54 -3.57 -11.90
N ASP A 104 6.88 -4.57 -12.72
CA ASP A 104 6.38 -5.95 -12.55
C ASP A 104 6.77 -6.47 -11.17
N LEU A 105 8.06 -6.32 -10.80
CA LEU A 105 8.56 -6.70 -9.49
C LEU A 105 7.86 -5.99 -8.32
N ILE A 106 7.59 -4.68 -8.43
CA ILE A 106 6.89 -3.90 -7.39
C ILE A 106 5.46 -4.41 -7.20
N PHE A 107 4.74 -4.67 -8.30
CA PHE A 107 3.34 -5.10 -8.24
C PHE A 107 3.19 -6.58 -7.84
N ASP A 108 4.12 -7.45 -8.26
CA ASP A 108 4.13 -8.88 -7.90
C ASP A 108 4.45 -9.11 -6.42
N THR A 109 5.16 -8.17 -5.79
CA THR A 109 5.52 -8.21 -4.38
C THR A 109 4.76 -7.18 -3.55
N ALA A 110 3.71 -6.57 -4.11
CA ALA A 110 2.88 -5.63 -3.38
C ALA A 110 2.14 -6.35 -2.24
N ASP A 111 2.26 -5.83 -1.03
CA ASP A 111 1.70 -6.44 0.17
C ASP A 111 0.77 -5.46 0.90
N TYR A 112 -0.36 -5.98 1.35
CA TYR A 112 -1.36 -5.26 2.14
C TYR A 112 -1.35 -5.83 3.54
N ASP A 113 -0.76 -5.10 4.49
CA ASP A 113 -0.70 -5.50 5.89
C ASP A 113 -1.97 -5.01 6.62
N PRO A 114 -2.90 -5.91 7.01
CA PRO A 114 -4.10 -5.53 7.74
C PRO A 114 -3.79 -4.96 9.13
N GLY A 115 -2.66 -5.36 9.72
CA GLY A 115 -2.19 -4.82 11.00
C GLY A 115 -1.90 -3.32 10.90
N ILE A 116 -1.30 -2.90 9.79
CA ILE A 116 -1.09 -1.47 9.49
C ILE A 116 -2.41 -0.78 9.14
N VAL A 117 -3.20 -1.36 8.23
CA VAL A 117 -4.43 -0.71 7.72
C VAL A 117 -5.48 -0.52 8.81
N LEU A 118 -5.63 -1.50 9.70
CA LEU A 118 -6.61 -1.46 10.81
C LEU A 118 -6.02 -0.84 12.08
N GLY A 119 -4.74 -0.44 12.07
CA GLY A 119 -4.07 0.15 13.22
C GLY A 119 -3.90 -0.79 14.41
N ILE A 120 -3.74 -2.09 14.16
CA ILE A 120 -3.64 -3.13 15.19
C ILE A 120 -2.40 -2.90 16.05
N GLY A 121 -2.61 -2.70 17.34
CA GLY A 121 -1.56 -2.48 18.35
C GLY A 121 -0.75 -1.19 18.18
N GLY A 122 -1.00 -0.37 17.14
CA GLY A 122 -0.20 0.81 16.83
C GLY A 122 1.27 0.50 16.51
N PHE A 123 1.55 -0.68 15.94
CA PHE A 123 2.91 -1.13 15.63
C PHE A 123 3.63 -0.25 14.61
N ASP A 124 2.89 0.33 13.66
CA ASP A 124 3.41 1.26 12.66
C ASP A 124 4.09 2.48 13.32
N VAL A 125 3.45 3.05 14.34
CA VAL A 125 4.00 4.16 15.12
C VAL A 125 5.28 3.73 15.85
N LYS A 126 5.32 2.50 16.36
CA LYS A 126 6.51 1.94 17.02
C LYS A 126 7.68 1.78 16.05
N PHE A 127 7.44 1.28 14.84
CA PHE A 127 8.49 1.20 13.81
C PHE A 127 9.01 2.58 13.39
N ALA A 128 8.12 3.57 13.25
CA ALA A 128 8.52 4.95 12.98
C ALA A 128 9.37 5.53 14.14
N GLN A 129 9.02 5.21 15.38
CA GLN A 129 9.78 5.62 16.56
C GLN A 129 11.16 4.96 16.63
N MET A 130 11.26 3.66 16.36
CA MET A 130 12.55 2.95 16.31
C MET A 130 13.48 3.56 15.25
N THR A 131 12.92 3.88 14.08
CA THR A 131 13.67 4.50 12.99
C THR A 131 14.14 5.91 13.36
N SER A 132 13.26 6.74 13.93
CA SER A 132 13.61 8.12 14.30
C SER A 132 14.59 8.22 15.47
N THR A 133 14.54 7.28 16.41
CA THR A 133 15.44 7.24 17.57
C THR A 133 16.73 6.46 17.32
N GLY A 134 16.79 5.66 16.25
CA GLY A 134 17.89 4.74 15.97
C GLY A 134 18.02 3.61 16.98
N LYS A 135 16.98 3.36 17.80
CA LYS A 135 16.98 2.32 18.84
C LYS A 135 16.07 1.19 18.44
N ASN A 136 16.60 -0.03 18.45
CA ASN A 136 15.81 -1.23 18.25
C ASN A 136 15.15 -1.65 19.58
N THR A 137 13.88 -1.28 19.75
CA THR A 137 13.05 -1.62 20.91
C THR A 137 12.00 -2.68 20.59
N PHE A 138 12.14 -3.39 19.46
CA PHE A 138 11.12 -4.29 18.92
C PHE A 138 10.62 -5.32 19.94
N ALA A 139 11.53 -6.06 20.59
CA ALA A 139 11.15 -7.11 21.52
C ALA A 139 10.32 -6.58 22.72
N SER A 140 10.73 -5.44 23.30
CA SER A 140 10.02 -4.83 24.42
C SER A 140 8.70 -4.19 24.01
N ASP A 141 8.64 -3.54 22.84
CA ASP A 141 7.41 -2.96 22.33
C ASP A 141 6.40 -4.05 22.00
N TYR A 142 6.82 -5.13 21.32
CA TYR A 142 5.98 -6.28 21.01
C TYR A 142 5.37 -6.90 22.26
N ALA A 143 6.21 -7.25 23.25
CA ALA A 143 5.73 -7.85 24.50
C ALA A 143 4.73 -6.95 25.25
N ALA A 144 4.87 -5.62 25.13
CA ALA A 144 3.96 -4.68 25.77
C ALA A 144 2.59 -4.58 25.08
N ILE A 145 2.51 -4.85 23.77
CA ILE A 145 1.29 -4.60 22.98
C ILE A 145 0.61 -5.87 22.45
N GLU A 146 1.29 -7.02 22.45
CA GLU A 146 0.78 -8.31 21.93
C GLU A 146 -0.64 -8.63 22.44
N SER A 147 -0.86 -8.53 23.75
CA SER A 147 -2.17 -8.82 24.36
C SER A 147 -3.28 -7.89 23.85
N ALA A 148 -2.98 -6.59 23.75
CA ALA A 148 -3.94 -5.59 23.26
C ALA A 148 -4.21 -5.77 21.75
N ALA A 149 -3.17 -6.01 20.96
CA ALA A 149 -3.27 -6.27 19.53
C ALA A 149 -4.09 -7.53 19.24
N THR A 150 -3.84 -8.62 19.98
CA THR A 150 -4.59 -9.88 19.85
C THR A 150 -6.07 -9.68 20.17
N LYS A 151 -6.38 -8.92 21.22
CA LYS A 151 -7.76 -8.57 21.55
C LYS A 151 -8.42 -7.75 20.43
N GLN A 152 -7.73 -6.75 19.88
CA GLN A 152 -8.28 -5.95 18.78
C GLN A 152 -8.58 -6.81 17.54
N ILE A 153 -7.69 -7.76 17.21
CA ILE A 153 -7.95 -8.71 16.12
C ILE A 153 -9.21 -9.52 16.41
N GLN A 154 -9.38 -10.03 17.63
CA GLN A 154 -10.56 -10.80 18.01
C GLN A 154 -11.84 -9.95 17.95
N ASP A 155 -11.79 -8.72 18.48
CA ASP A 155 -12.93 -7.78 18.42
C ASP A 155 -13.34 -7.49 16.96
N TYR A 156 -12.38 -7.37 16.04
CA TYR A 156 -12.66 -7.24 14.60
C TYR A 156 -13.33 -8.50 14.02
N ILE A 157 -12.83 -9.69 14.36
CA ILE A 157 -13.39 -10.96 13.88
C ILE A 157 -14.83 -11.13 14.37
N ASP A 158 -15.07 -10.91 15.66
CA ASP A 158 -16.39 -11.04 16.30
C ASP A 158 -17.39 -10.06 15.68
N ALA A 159 -16.97 -8.81 15.42
CA ALA A 159 -17.79 -7.81 14.75
C ALA A 159 -18.21 -8.26 13.34
N TYR A 160 -17.27 -8.80 12.55
CA TYR A 160 -17.58 -9.33 11.22
C TYR A 160 -18.54 -10.53 11.26
N GLN A 161 -18.35 -11.45 12.21
CA GLN A 161 -19.22 -12.62 12.37
C GLN A 161 -20.65 -12.22 12.72
N SER A 162 -20.84 -11.22 13.58
CA SER A 162 -22.17 -10.74 13.98
C SER A 162 -23.01 -10.13 12.84
N ILE A 163 -22.38 -9.79 11.70
CA ILE A 163 -23.08 -9.28 10.51
C ILE A 163 -23.54 -10.43 9.59
N LEU A 164 -22.94 -11.62 9.72
CA LEU A 164 -23.26 -12.80 8.91
C LEU A 164 -24.40 -13.64 9.49
N GLU A 165 -24.74 -13.43 10.77
CA GLU A 165 -25.87 -14.07 11.48
C GLU A 165 -27.17 -13.26 11.34
#